data_AF-A0A1G9MNK0-F1
#
_entry.id   AF-A0A1G9MNK0-F1
#
_cell.length_a   1.000
_cell.length_b   1.000
_cell.length_c   1.000
_cell.angle_alpha   90.00
_cell.angle_beta   90.00
_cell.angle_gamma   90.00
#
_symmetry.space_group_name_H-M   'P 1'
#
loop_
_entity.id
_entity.type
_entity.pdbx_description
1 polymer ?
#
loop_
_entity_poly.entity_id
_entity_poly.type
_entity_poly.pdbx_seq_one_letter_code
_entity_poly.pdbx_strand_id
1 'polypeptide(L)'
;GNEVLPTTVASYLYNNTVEFNRGTEGTTGNGILVASRQWGLTPTVINSSAALTSALKEGHHVVAAVQQDKFSPWGYGTSHEIVLKGYSNGNTYVSDPYNSANNGWYPIVSLWNEQSTQSVDTRGLGNPFVKITDI
;
A
#
# COMPACT_ATOMS: atom_id res chain seq x y z
N GLY A 1 -10.15 -17.96 1.40
CA GLY A 1 -8.77 -17.92 0.92
C GLY A 1 -7.89 -18.80 1.79
N ASN A 2 -6.70 -19.14 1.30
CA ASN A 2 -5.67 -19.81 2.10
C ASN A 2 -4.94 -18.78 2.98
N GLU A 3 -4.51 -19.18 4.17
CA GLU A 3 -3.69 -18.34 5.04
C GLU A 3 -2.30 -18.14 4.43
N VAL A 4 -1.84 -16.89 4.38
CA VAL A 4 -0.51 -16.50 3.92
C VAL A 4 0.08 -15.55 4.96
N LEU A 5 1.19 -15.95 5.56
CA LEU A 5 1.83 -15.16 6.61
C LEU A 5 2.69 -14.04 6.00
N PRO A 6 2.83 -12.88 6.68
CA PRO A 6 3.73 -11.81 6.24
C PRO A 6 5.17 -12.32 6.00
N THR A 7 5.66 -13.23 6.84
CA THR A 7 6.99 -13.84 6.70
C THR A 7 7.11 -14.72 5.46
N THR A 8 6.03 -15.37 5.03
CA THR A 8 5.98 -16.13 3.78
C THR A 8 6.13 -15.19 2.58
N VAL A 9 5.41 -14.07 2.58
CA VAL A 9 5.52 -13.04 1.53
C VAL A 9 6.94 -12.46 1.48
N ALA A 10 7.48 -12.06 2.63
CA ALA A 10 8.83 -11.53 2.74
C ALA A 10 9.90 -12.53 2.26
N SER A 11 9.78 -13.80 2.66
CA SER A 11 10.71 -14.86 2.24
C SER A 11 10.65 -15.10 0.74
N TYR A 12 9.46 -15.06 0.14
CA TYR A 12 9.32 -15.18 -1.30
C TYR A 12 10.01 -14.03 -2.03
N LEU A 13 9.71 -12.78 -1.65
CA LEU A 13 10.30 -11.60 -2.26
C LEU A 13 11.83 -11.60 -2.11
N TYR A 14 12.35 -11.92 -0.92
CA TYR A 14 13.79 -12.00 -0.70
C TYR A 14 14.48 -13.05 -1.60
N ASN A 15 13.95 -14.27 -1.63
CA ASN A 15 14.62 -15.39 -2.27
C ASN A 15 14.41 -15.43 -3.79
N ASN A 16 13.30 -14.91 -4.30
CA ASN A 16 12.91 -15.04 -5.70
C ASN A 16 12.96 -13.72 -6.48
N THR A 17 13.14 -12.59 -5.80
CA THR A 17 13.20 -11.26 -6.43
C THR A 17 14.28 -10.40 -5.75
N VAL A 18 14.34 -9.12 -6.13
CA VAL A 18 15.15 -8.09 -5.44
C VAL A 18 14.29 -7.12 -4.62
N GLU A 19 12.98 -7.37 -4.58
CA GLU A 19 11.97 -6.40 -4.15
C GLU A 19 11.78 -6.35 -2.64
N PHE A 20 12.56 -7.10 -1.87
CA PHE A 20 12.61 -7.02 -0.41
C PHE A 20 14.05 -7.16 0.11
N ASN A 21 14.57 -6.14 0.78
CA ASN A 21 15.87 -6.15 1.48
C ASN A 21 17.08 -6.65 0.66
N ARG A 22 17.05 -6.49 -0.67
CA ARG A 22 18.14 -6.88 -1.57
C ARG A 22 18.52 -5.78 -2.56
N GLY A 23 17.55 -5.05 -3.10
CA GLY A 23 17.82 -3.85 -3.91
C GLY A 23 17.74 -2.54 -3.12
N THR A 24 16.96 -2.53 -2.04
CA THR A 24 16.72 -1.41 -1.14
C THR A 24 16.23 -1.96 0.21
N GLU A 25 16.25 -1.14 1.25
CA GLU A 25 15.59 -1.45 2.51
C GLU A 25 14.07 -1.49 2.31
N GLY A 26 13.42 -2.46 2.96
CA GLY A 26 11.97 -2.65 2.87
C GLY A 26 11.51 -3.34 1.58
N THR A 27 10.21 -3.22 1.31
CA THR A 27 9.55 -3.75 0.11
C THR A 27 9.32 -2.63 -0.89
N THR A 28 9.61 -2.84 -2.17
CA THR A 28 9.32 -1.84 -3.21
C THR A 28 7.84 -1.84 -3.60
N GLY A 29 7.37 -0.77 -4.25
CA GLY A 29 6.06 -0.75 -4.89
C GLY A 29 5.86 -1.89 -5.90
N ASN A 30 6.91 -2.26 -6.65
CA ASN A 30 6.84 -3.43 -7.55
C ASN A 30 6.75 -4.75 -6.79
N GLY A 31 7.35 -4.83 -5.59
CA GLY A 31 7.21 -5.96 -4.68
C GLY A 31 5.75 -6.25 -4.32
N ILE A 32 4.93 -5.21 -4.12
CA ILE A 32 3.48 -5.35 -3.90
C ILE A 32 2.80 -6.03 -5.10
N LEU A 33 3.13 -5.58 -6.33
CA LEU A 33 2.57 -6.16 -7.55
C LEU A 33 2.97 -7.62 -7.74
N VAL A 34 4.26 -7.93 -7.52
CA VAL A 34 4.81 -9.27 -7.69
C VAL A 34 4.25 -10.23 -6.65
N ALA A 35 4.22 -9.83 -5.37
CA ALA A 35 3.62 -10.63 -4.30
C ALA A 35 2.13 -10.88 -4.58
N SER A 36 1.35 -9.85 -4.89
CA SER A 36 -0.09 -10.02 -5.12
C SER A 36 -0.37 -11.05 -6.22
N ARG A 37 0.36 -11.00 -7.34
CA ARG A 37 0.22 -11.97 -8.44
C ARG A 37 0.65 -13.38 -8.03
N GLN A 38 1.71 -13.52 -7.23
CA GLN A 38 2.19 -14.82 -6.73
C GLN A 38 1.11 -15.57 -5.96
N TRP A 39 0.24 -14.84 -5.25
CA TRP A 39 -0.87 -15.41 -4.49
C TRP A 39 -2.22 -15.32 -5.22
N GLY A 40 -2.22 -15.17 -6.54
CA GLY A 40 -3.42 -15.24 -7.37
C GLY A 40 -4.35 -14.03 -7.24
N LEU A 41 -3.84 -12.90 -6.75
CA LEU A 41 -4.57 -11.64 -6.67
C LEU A 41 -4.24 -10.77 -7.89
N THR A 42 -5.15 -9.85 -8.21
CA THR A 42 -4.99 -8.88 -9.28
C THR A 42 -4.65 -7.51 -8.71
N PRO A 43 -3.37 -7.07 -8.76
CA PRO A 43 -3.00 -5.73 -8.38
C PRO A 43 -3.22 -4.74 -9.53
N THR A 44 -3.86 -3.61 -9.25
CA THR A 44 -4.06 -2.50 -10.19
C THR A 44 -3.57 -1.19 -9.58
N VAL A 45 -2.61 -0.53 -10.22
CA VAL A 45 -2.12 0.77 -9.77
C VAL A 45 -3.20 1.84 -9.97
N ILE A 46 -3.42 2.66 -8.95
CA ILE A 46 -4.36 3.78 -8.96
C ILE A 46 -3.61 5.07 -9.23
N ASN A 47 -4.00 5.78 -10.29
CA ASN A 47 -3.30 6.99 -10.76
C ASN A 47 -4.05 8.30 -10.51
N SER A 48 -5.14 8.29 -9.75
CA SER A 48 -5.84 9.51 -9.35
C SER A 48 -6.62 9.34 -8.06
N SER A 49 -6.81 10.44 -7.32
CA SER A 49 -7.65 10.47 -6.12
C SER A 49 -9.11 10.07 -6.41
N ALA A 50 -9.61 10.38 -7.62
CA ALA A 50 -10.94 9.95 -8.06
C ALA A 50 -11.02 8.42 -8.21
N ALA A 51 -10.01 7.80 -8.83
CA ALA A 51 -9.94 6.35 -8.97
C ALA A 51 -9.74 5.65 -7.61
N LEU A 52 -8.98 6.25 -6.69
CA LEU A 52 -8.86 5.78 -5.31
C LEU A 52 -10.23 5.78 -4.62
N THR A 53 -10.96 6.89 -4.73
CA THR A 53 -12.29 7.02 -4.15
C THR A 53 -13.27 5.99 -4.73
N SER A 54 -13.25 5.76 -6.04
CA SER A 54 -14.09 4.74 -6.68
C SER A 54 -13.77 3.33 -6.16
N ALA A 55 -12.49 2.96 -6.11
CA ALA A 55 -12.06 1.65 -5.59
C ALA A 55 -12.54 1.40 -4.15
N LEU A 56 -12.48 2.43 -3.30
CA LEU A 56 -12.91 2.35 -1.91
C LEU A 56 -14.44 2.30 -1.76
N LYS A 57 -15.18 3.01 -2.62
CA LYS A 57 -16.65 2.91 -2.72
C LYS A 57 -17.11 1.53 -3.17
N GLU A 58 -16.36 0.90 -4.08
CA GLU A 58 -16.57 -0.47 -4.54
C GLU A 58 -16.22 -1.51 -3.46
N GLY A 59 -15.62 -1.09 -2.33
CA GLY A 59 -15.27 -1.96 -1.21
C GLY A 59 -13.96 -2.71 -1.38
N HIS A 60 -13.15 -2.36 -2.39
CA HIS A 60 -11.85 -2.96 -2.63
C HIS A 60 -10.81 -2.52 -1.58
N HIS A 61 -9.84 -3.39 -1.32
CA HIS A 61 -8.67 -3.00 -0.53
C HIS A 61 -7.71 -2.23 -1.43
N VAL A 62 -7.10 -1.20 -0.87
CA VAL A 62 -6.00 -0.47 -1.50
C VAL A 62 -4.85 -0.44 -0.51
N VAL A 63 -3.68 -0.88 -0.94
CA VAL A 63 -2.43 -0.69 -0.19
C VAL A 63 -1.84 0.65 -0.64
N ALA A 64 -1.41 1.48 0.32
CA ALA A 64 -0.91 2.82 0.07
C ALA A 64 0.38 3.10 0.84
N ALA A 65 1.41 3.59 0.15
CA ALA A 65 2.58 4.16 0.81
C ALA A 65 2.37 5.65 1.08
N VAL A 66 2.61 6.07 2.32
CA VAL A 66 2.51 7.47 2.77
C VAL A 66 3.81 7.94 3.42
N GLN A 67 4.03 9.25 3.51
CA GLN A 67 5.25 9.82 4.08
C GLN A 67 4.98 11.13 4.81
N GLN A 68 5.84 11.47 5.78
CA GLN A 68 5.81 12.76 6.50
C GLN A 68 4.45 13.07 7.15
N ASP A 69 3.77 12.04 7.62
CA ASP A 69 2.44 12.14 8.22
C ASP A 69 2.40 11.37 9.55
N LYS A 70 1.19 11.16 10.06
CA LYS A 70 0.97 10.42 11.32
C LYS A 70 1.42 8.96 11.23
N PHE A 71 1.39 8.37 10.03
CA PHE A 71 1.73 6.98 9.77
C PHE A 71 3.23 6.79 9.51
N SER A 72 3.91 7.83 9.03
CA SER A 72 5.36 7.89 8.81
C SER A 72 5.98 9.15 9.45
N PRO A 73 6.09 9.21 10.80
CA PRO A 73 6.59 10.39 11.52
C PRO A 73 8.12 10.52 11.52
N TRP A 74 8.86 9.63 10.84
CA TRP A 74 10.31 9.50 10.99
C TRP A 74 11.15 10.45 10.11
N GLY A 75 10.51 11.39 9.44
CA GLY A 75 11.17 12.43 8.65
C GLY A 75 11.35 12.08 7.18
N TYR A 76 12.07 12.96 6.47
CA TYR A 76 12.29 12.83 5.03
C TYR A 76 13.13 11.59 4.71
N GLY A 77 12.72 10.84 3.69
CA GLY A 77 13.41 9.61 3.30
C GLY A 77 12.85 8.35 3.95
N THR A 78 11.80 8.44 4.76
CA THR A 78 11.03 7.28 5.25
C THR A 78 9.57 7.30 4.79
N SER A 79 9.08 6.17 4.30
CA SER A 79 7.67 5.93 3.96
C SER A 79 7.11 4.79 4.81
N HIS A 80 5.79 4.68 4.86
CA HIS A 80 5.08 3.60 5.54
C HIS A 80 3.92 3.08 4.71
N GLU A 81 3.72 1.77 4.73
CA GLU A 81 2.63 1.13 4.02
C GLU A 81 1.41 0.94 4.93
N ILE A 82 0.25 1.41 4.48
CA ILE A 82 -1.03 1.28 5.17
C ILE A 82 -2.07 0.61 4.27
N VAL A 83 -3.09 0.02 4.86
CA VAL A 83 -4.21 -0.61 4.11
C VAL A 83 -5.47 0.23 4.26
N LEU A 84 -6.06 0.59 3.12
CA LEU A 84 -7.29 1.35 3.00
C LEU A 84 -8.44 0.42 2.64
N LYS A 85 -9.57 0.53 3.33
CA LYS A 85 -10.80 -0.17 2.97
C LYS A 85 -12.04 0.60 3.38
N GLY A 86 -13.05 0.53 2.53
CA GLY A 86 -14.38 1.08 2.79
C GLY A 86 -14.44 2.58 2.55
N TYR A 87 -15.66 3.10 2.56
CA TYR A 87 -15.92 4.49 2.24
C TYR A 87 -17.02 5.06 3.12
N SER A 88 -16.80 6.25 3.67
CA SER A 88 -17.82 7.01 4.40
C SER A 88 -17.55 8.51 4.29
N ASN A 89 -18.42 9.25 3.60
CA ASN A 89 -18.37 10.72 3.50
C ASN A 89 -16.99 11.30 3.12
N GLY A 90 -16.34 10.72 2.11
CA GLY A 90 -15.00 11.15 1.67
C GLY A 90 -13.83 10.60 2.48
N ASN A 91 -14.12 9.75 3.48
CA ASN A 91 -13.13 9.06 4.29
C ASN A 91 -13.04 7.58 3.93
N THR A 92 -11.90 6.97 4.27
CA THR A 92 -11.66 5.52 4.24
C THR A 92 -11.21 5.05 5.61
N TYR A 93 -11.46 3.79 5.94
CA TYR A 93 -10.84 3.19 7.11
C TYR A 93 -9.40 2.81 6.78
N VAL A 94 -8.47 3.23 7.62
CA VAL A 94 -7.03 2.92 7.55
C VAL A 94 -6.72 1.84 8.58
N SER A 95 -6.01 0.81 8.15
CA SER A 95 -5.35 -0.17 9.01
C SER A 95 -3.83 0.03 8.91
N ASP A 96 -3.22 0.44 10.01
CA ASP A 96 -1.78 0.64 10.17
C ASP A 96 -1.17 -0.65 10.77
N PRO A 97 -0.34 -1.38 10.00
CA PRO A 97 0.27 -2.62 10.47
C PRO A 97 1.36 -2.40 11.53
N TYR A 98 1.90 -1.18 11.67
CA TYR A 98 2.94 -0.86 12.65
C TYR A 98 2.35 -0.38 13.99
N ASN A 99 1.30 0.45 13.94
CA ASN A 99 0.68 1.00 15.14
C ASN A 99 -0.85 0.98 15.06
N SER A 100 -1.47 0.00 15.70
CA SER A 100 -2.93 -0.15 15.70
C SER A 100 -3.70 1.03 16.32
N ALA A 101 -3.06 1.87 17.14
CA ALA A 101 -3.68 3.09 17.67
C ALA A 101 -3.94 4.14 16.59
N ASN A 102 -3.33 4.00 15.42
CA ASN A 102 -3.58 4.84 14.26
C ASN A 102 -4.77 4.36 13.42
N ASN A 103 -5.35 3.18 13.68
CA ASN A 103 -6.48 2.68 12.90
C ASN A 103 -7.71 3.57 13.06
N GLY A 104 -8.42 3.84 11.97
CA GLY A 104 -9.57 4.74 12.01
C GLY A 104 -9.99 5.27 10.65
N TRP A 105 -10.98 6.18 10.65
CA TRP A 105 -11.46 6.83 9.43
C TRP A 105 -10.67 8.10 9.15
N TYR A 106 -10.11 8.20 7.94
CA TYR A 106 -9.29 9.34 7.50
C TYR A 106 -9.73 9.88 6.14
N PRO A 107 -9.57 11.18 5.87
CA PRO A 107 -9.93 11.77 4.59
C PRO A 107 -9.08 11.20 3.45
N ILE A 108 -9.74 10.71 2.40
CA ILE A 108 -9.05 10.16 1.21
C ILE A 108 -8.15 11.21 0.56
N VAL A 109 -8.59 12.48 0.57
CA VAL A 109 -7.82 13.59 0.02
C VAL A 109 -6.53 13.87 0.79
N SER A 110 -6.53 13.72 2.11
CA SER A 110 -5.32 13.88 2.93
C SER A 110 -4.32 12.79 2.60
N LEU A 111 -4.75 11.53 2.63
CA LEU A 111 -3.91 10.38 2.29
C LEU A 111 -3.33 10.48 0.88
N TRP A 112 -4.11 10.98 -0.09
CA TRP A 112 -3.63 11.21 -1.45
C TRP A 112 -2.54 12.29 -1.51
N ASN A 113 -2.65 13.35 -0.72
CA ASN A 113 -1.66 14.43 -0.69
C ASN A 113 -0.41 14.06 0.14
N GLU A 114 -0.56 13.15 1.09
CA GLU A 114 0.48 12.62 1.99
C GLU A 114 1.16 11.36 1.41
N GLN A 115 0.83 11.00 0.17
CA GLN A 115 1.40 9.84 -0.51
C GLN A 115 2.93 9.90 -0.57
N SER A 116 3.56 8.73 -0.51
CA SER A 116 5.01 8.64 -0.68
C SER A 116 5.43 9.13 -2.06
N THR A 117 6.47 9.96 -2.09
CA THR A 117 7.15 10.38 -3.32
C THR A 117 8.49 9.68 -3.50
N GLN A 118 8.78 8.67 -2.68
CA GLN A 118 10.04 7.96 -2.76
C GLN A 118 10.12 7.09 -4.01
N SER A 119 11.33 6.98 -4.55
CA SER A 119 11.60 6.15 -5.71
C SER A 119 11.29 4.68 -5.46
N VAL A 120 11.50 4.18 -4.23
CA VAL A 120 11.20 2.79 -3.85
C VAL A 120 9.70 2.46 -4.00
N ASP A 121 8.82 3.43 -3.76
CA ASP A 121 7.37 3.22 -3.78
C ASP A 121 6.76 3.55 -5.16
N THR A 122 7.35 4.50 -5.88
CA THR A 122 6.75 5.07 -7.10
C THR A 122 7.37 4.55 -8.40
N ARG A 123 8.61 4.04 -8.38
CA ARG A 123 9.32 3.62 -9.60
C ARG A 123 8.58 2.49 -10.32
N GLY A 124 8.12 2.76 -11.54
CA GLY A 124 7.37 1.81 -12.37
C GLY A 124 5.87 1.74 -12.06
N LEU A 125 5.41 2.37 -10.97
CA LEU A 125 4.00 2.47 -10.61
C LEU A 125 3.43 3.86 -10.97
N GLY A 126 4.22 4.92 -10.78
CA GLY A 126 3.79 6.31 -10.93
C GLY A 126 3.18 6.88 -9.65
N ASN A 127 2.30 6.13 -8.99
CA ASN A 127 1.72 6.48 -7.70
C ASN A 127 1.74 5.25 -6.76
N PRO A 128 1.91 5.42 -5.45
CA PRO A 128 2.09 4.32 -4.51
C PRO A 128 0.75 3.78 -3.99
N PHE A 129 -0.30 3.75 -4.82
CA PHE A 129 -1.60 3.21 -4.47
C PHE A 129 -1.91 2.00 -5.34
N VAL A 130 -2.12 0.84 -4.71
CA VAL A 130 -2.39 -0.40 -5.42
C VAL A 130 -3.70 -1.00 -4.93
N LYS A 131 -4.70 -1.02 -5.80
CA LYS A 131 -5.94 -1.77 -5.59
C LYS A 131 -5.66 -3.25 -5.70
N ILE A 132 -6.13 -4.03 -4.74
CA ILE A 132 -6.01 -5.50 -4.74
C ILE A 132 -7.40 -6.11 -4.82
N THR A 133 -7.62 -6.96 -5.83
CA THR A 133 -8.85 -7.73 -6.00
C THR A 133 -8.55 -9.20 -6.16
N ASP A 134 -9.52 -10.04 -5.78
CA ASP A 134 -9.54 -11.43 -6.21
C ASP A 134 -9.80 -11.52 -7.72
N ILE A 135 -9.57 -12.70 -8.31
CA ILE A 135 -9.90 -13.04 -9.70
C ILE A 135 -11.37 -13.45 -9.82
#